data_AF-A0A353TD89-F1
#
_entry.id   AF-A0A353TD89-F1
#
_cell.length_a   1.000
_cell.length_b   1.000
_cell.length_c   1.000
_cell.angle_alpha   90.00
_cell.angle_beta   90.00
_cell.angle_gamma   90.00
#
_symmetry.space_group_name_H-M   'P 1'
#
loop_
_entity.id
_entity.type
_entity.pdbx_description
1 polymer ?
#
loop_
_entity_poly.entity_id
_entity_poly.type
_entity_poly.pdbx_seq_one_letter_code
_entity_poly.pdbx_strand_id
1 'polypeptide(L)'
;FINIGKMDGANPANLMGFINDYVPGKIRVGRIDLMKNFSFFEVPEENVKQILKSFKGVFVEDRKLVVELADNNMPENKKYKGDKPKQDFNVSKKGKKRF
;
A
#
# COMPACT_ATOMS: atom_id res chain seq x y z
N PHE A 1 8.56 -0.76 -4.13
CA PHE A 1 7.60 -0.82 -3.03
C PHE A 1 8.17 -0.14 -1.80
N ILE A 2 7.30 0.29 -0.89
CA ILE A 2 7.64 0.88 0.42
C ILE A 2 6.91 0.11 1.53
N ASN A 3 7.54 -0.10 2.67
CA ASN A 3 7.00 -0.85 3.82
C ASN A 3 6.01 -0.03 4.69
N ILE A 4 5.17 0.79 4.06
CA ILE A 4 4.06 1.50 4.71
C ILE A 4 2.80 1.20 3.92
N GLY A 5 1.75 0.76 4.61
CA GLY A 5 0.44 0.52 4.01
C GLY A 5 -0.68 1.28 4.71
N LYS A 6 -1.92 0.91 4.37
CA LYS A 6 -3.14 1.50 4.92
C LYS A 6 -3.22 1.36 6.44
N MET A 7 -2.68 0.29 7.02
CA MET A 7 -2.66 0.10 8.48
C MET A 7 -1.76 1.11 9.19
N ASP A 8 -0.79 1.66 8.46
CA ASP A 8 0.13 2.68 8.94
C ASP A 8 -0.34 4.10 8.59
N GLY A 9 -1.57 4.23 8.06
CA GLY A 9 -2.12 5.52 7.64
C GLY A 9 -1.60 6.03 6.29
N ALA A 10 -0.98 5.17 5.46
CA ALA A 10 -0.59 5.58 4.11
C ALA A 10 -1.81 6.00 3.29
N ASN A 11 -1.70 7.17 2.69
CA ASN A 11 -2.60 7.66 1.66
C ASN A 11 -1.77 8.23 0.50
N PRO A 12 -2.34 8.45 -0.69
CA PRO A 12 -1.57 8.91 -1.85
C PRO A 12 -0.94 10.30 -1.63
N ALA A 13 -1.66 11.21 -0.96
CA ALA A 13 -1.19 12.57 -0.68
C ALA A 13 0.03 12.59 0.24
N ASN A 14 -0.03 11.84 1.33
CA ASN A 14 1.03 11.67 2.32
C ASN A 14 2.22 10.96 1.68
N LEU A 15 2.02 9.89 0.89
CA LEU A 15 3.14 9.24 0.18
C LEU A 15 3.86 10.20 -0.75
N MET A 16 3.12 11.02 -1.51
CA MET A 16 3.71 12.03 -2.39
C MET A 16 4.47 13.10 -1.59
N GLY A 17 3.94 13.53 -0.44
CA GLY A 17 4.63 14.43 0.49
C GLY A 17 5.94 13.81 0.98
N PHE A 18 5.87 12.60 1.55
CA PHE A 18 7.02 11.84 2.02
C PHE A 18 8.09 11.70 0.93
N ILE A 19 7.73 11.33 -0.29
CA ILE A 19 8.71 11.19 -1.37
C ILE A 19 9.38 12.52 -1.69
N ASN A 20 8.61 13.62 -1.78
CA ASN A 20 9.18 14.94 -2.08
C ASN A 20 10.00 15.53 -0.93
N ASP A 21 9.69 15.20 0.32
CA ASP A 21 10.41 15.70 1.49
C ASP A 21 11.79 15.03 1.64
N TYR A 22 11.86 13.73 1.37
CA TYR A 22 13.10 12.95 1.53
C TYR A 22 13.96 12.90 0.25
N VAL A 23 13.37 13.16 -0.91
CA VAL A 23 14.08 13.10 -2.20
C VAL A 23 14.19 14.52 -2.76
N PRO A 24 15.41 15.07 -2.89
CA PRO A 24 15.56 16.43 -3.39
C PRO A 24 15.13 16.54 -4.86
N GLY A 25 14.20 17.46 -5.13
CA GLY A 25 13.66 17.71 -6.47
C GLY A 25 12.18 17.38 -6.59
N LYS A 26 11.60 17.64 -7.75
CA LYS A 26 10.21 17.29 -8.05
C LYS A 26 10.15 15.88 -8.62
N ILE A 27 9.79 14.91 -7.78
CA ILE A 27 9.57 13.54 -8.25
C ILE A 27 8.14 13.42 -8.78
N ARG A 28 8.00 13.00 -10.04
CA ARG A 28 6.70 12.64 -10.60
C ARG A 28 6.36 11.22 -10.16
N VAL A 29 5.31 11.07 -9.37
CA VAL A 29 4.78 9.77 -8.98
C VAL A 29 3.59 9.44 -9.88
N GLY A 30 3.61 8.25 -10.48
CA GLY A 30 2.57 7.71 -11.35
C GLY A 30 1.48 7.02 -10.54
N ARG A 31 1.12 5.79 -10.94
CA ARG A 31 0.13 4.99 -10.20
C ARG A 31 0.64 4.69 -8.79
N ILE A 32 -0.26 4.73 -7.81
CA ILE A 32 0.00 4.35 -6.42
C ILE A 32 -1.00 3.27 -6.02
N ASP A 33 -0.49 2.12 -5.59
CA ASP A 33 -1.28 0.99 -5.09
C ASP A 33 -0.99 0.78 -3.60
N LEU A 34 -1.98 1.11 -2.77
CA LEU A 34 -1.88 1.03 -1.31
C LEU A 34 -2.38 -0.33 -0.78
N MET A 35 -1.48 -1.16 -0.25
CA MET A 35 -1.84 -2.43 0.41
C MET A 35 -1.98 -2.25 1.92
N LYS A 36 -2.31 -3.32 2.66
CA LYS A 36 -2.47 -3.26 4.12
C LYS A 36 -1.19 -2.81 4.84
N ASN A 37 -0.05 -3.43 4.52
CA ASN A 37 1.22 -3.26 5.24
C ASN A 37 2.34 -2.65 4.38
N PHE A 38 2.12 -2.50 3.08
CA PHE A 38 3.09 -1.95 2.14
C PHE A 38 2.36 -1.23 1.02
N SER A 39 3.08 -0.46 0.22
CA SER A 39 2.53 0.25 -0.93
C SER A 39 3.47 0.16 -2.13
N PHE A 40 2.89 0.21 -3.31
CA PHE A 40 3.62 0.35 -4.57
C PHE A 40 3.34 1.71 -5.17
N PHE A 41 4.32 2.24 -5.86
CA PHE A 41 4.21 3.49 -6.57
C PHE A 41 5.13 3.45 -7.78
N GLU A 42 4.69 4.07 -8.87
CA GLU A 42 5.47 4.20 -10.10
C GLU A 42 6.23 5.51 -10.11
N VAL A 43 7.47 5.48 -10.61
CA VAL A 43 8.32 6.66 -10.79
C VAL A 43 9.14 6.51 -12.07
N PRO A 44 9.60 7.62 -12.67
CA PRO A 44 10.55 7.59 -13.78
C PRO A 44 11.84 6.86 -13.39
N GLU A 45 12.38 6.10 -14.33
CA GLU A 45 13.58 5.27 -14.12
C GLU A 45 14.80 6.09 -13.69
N GLU A 46 14.91 7.32 -14.20
CA GLU A 46 15.96 8.28 -13.85
C GLU A 46 15.98 8.62 -12.35
N ASN A 47 14.82 8.61 -11.70
CA ASN A 47 14.67 8.96 -10.28
C ASN A 47 14.86 7.76 -9.35
N VAL A 48 14.73 6.53 -9.85
CA VAL A 48 14.77 5.29 -9.04
C VAL A 48 16.03 5.22 -8.18
N LYS A 49 17.21 5.44 -8.79
CA LYS A 49 18.50 5.37 -8.09
C LYS A 49 18.60 6.39 -6.97
N GLN A 50 18.07 7.59 -7.19
CA GLN A 50 18.07 8.67 -6.20
C GLN A 50 17.15 8.34 -5.04
N ILE A 51 15.93 7.86 -5.33
CA ILE A 51 14.94 7.45 -4.31
C ILE A 51 15.53 6.36 -3.42
N LEU A 52 16.07 5.29 -4.02
CA LEU A 52 16.69 4.18 -3.27
C LEU A 52 17.81 4.65 -2.34
N LYS A 53 18.60 5.64 -2.78
CA LYS A 53 19.70 6.21 -1.98
C LYS A 53 19.18 7.13 -0.87
N SER A 54 18.20 7.98 -1.17
CA SER A 54 17.60 8.93 -0.22
C SER A 54 16.86 8.25 0.93
N PHE A 55 16.15 7.15 0.64
CA PHE A 55 15.39 6.43 1.66
C PHE A 55 16.26 5.48 2.51
N LYS A 56 17.54 5.31 2.19
CA LYS A 56 18.43 4.42 2.93
C LYS A 56 18.76 4.99 4.30
N GLY A 57 18.20 4.37 5.34
CA GLY A 57 18.44 4.77 6.74
C GLY A 57 17.47 5.85 7.24
N VAL A 58 16.38 6.09 6.53
CA VAL A 58 15.29 6.94 7.01
C VAL A 58 14.49 6.19 8.07
N PHE A 59 14.23 6.87 9.18
CA PHE A 59 13.31 6.42 10.23
C PHE A 59 12.14 7.39 10.26
N VAL A 60 10.94 6.83 10.25
CA VAL A 60 9.71 7.58 10.49
C VAL A 60 9.16 7.08 11.80
N GLU A 61 9.08 7.99 12.77
CA GLU A 61 8.83 7.68 14.18
C GLU A 61 9.85 6.63 14.67
N ASP A 62 9.39 5.44 15.05
CA ASP A 62 10.24 4.33 15.52
C ASP A 62 10.37 3.19 14.49
N ARG A 63 9.91 3.40 13.26
CA ARG A 63 9.99 2.40 12.19
C ARG A 63 11.01 2.80 11.12
N LYS A 64 11.84 1.82 10.77
CA LYS A 64 12.74 1.93 9.62
C LYS A 64 11.92 1.90 8.34
N LEU A 65 12.03 2.97 7.56
CA LEU A 65 11.50 3.01 6.21
C LEU A 65 12.41 2.22 5.27
N VAL A 66 11.80 1.36 4.46
CA VAL A 66 12.48 0.54 3.46
C VAL A 66 11.79 0.73 2.13
N VAL A 67 12.57 1.15 1.13
CA VAL A 67 12.14 1.28 -0.27
C VAL A 67 13.00 0.38 -1.13
N GLU A 68 12.36 -0.46 -1.93
CA GLU A 68 13.03 -1.42 -2.83
C GLU A 68 12.31 -1.48 -4.18
N LEU A 69 12.98 -2.01 -5.20
CA LEU A 69 12.36 -2.28 -6.49
C LEU A 69 11.29 -3.37 -6.31
N ALA A 70 10.09 -3.11 -6.85
CA ALA A 70 9.07 -4.14 -6.89
C ALA A 70 9.29 -5.02 -8.12
N ASP A 71 9.37 -6.34 -7.94
CA ASP A 71 9.41 -7.26 -9.07
C ASP A 71 8.10 -7.18 -9.87
N ASN A 72 8.23 -7.00 -11.18
CA ASN A 72 7.11 -6.96 -12.14
C ASN A 72 6.32 -8.29 -12.23
N ASN A 73 6.72 -9.31 -11.47
CA ASN A 73 5.96 -10.56 -11.33
C ASN A 73 4.70 -10.43 -10.46
N MET A 74 4.38 -9.23 -9.97
CA MET A 74 3.13 -9.00 -9.27
C MET A 74 1.99 -8.80 -10.28
N PRO A 75 1.03 -9.73 -10.41
CA PRO A 75 -0.01 -9.63 -11.42
C PRO A 75 -0.92 -8.44 -11.13
N GLU A 76 -0.88 -7.46 -12.04
CA GLU A 76 -1.67 -6.20 -12.07
C GLU A 76 -3.20 -6.42 -11.97
N ASN A 77 -3.69 -7.67 -12.00
CA ASN A 77 -5.11 -8.01 -12.08
C ASN A 77 -5.61 -9.02 -11.02
N LYS A 78 -4.80 -9.39 -10.01
CA LYS A 78 -5.36 -10.09 -8.85
C LYS A 78 -5.74 -9.04 -7.82
N LYS A 79 -7.03 -8.67 -7.80
CA LYS A 79 -7.71 -8.16 -6.60
C LYS A 79 -7.15 -8.93 -5.42
N TYR A 80 -6.28 -8.30 -4.63
CA TYR A 80 -5.86 -8.86 -3.36
C TYR A 80 -7.15 -9.19 -2.62
N LYS A 81 -7.37 -10.48 -2.34
CA LYS A 81 -8.47 -10.96 -1.48
C LYS A 81 -8.19 -10.45 -0.06
N GLY A 82 -8.28 -9.14 0.14
CA GLY A 82 -8.34 -8.52 1.45
C GLY A 82 -9.74 -8.76 1.97
N ASP A 83 -9.83 -9.66 2.95
CA ASP A 83 -10.89 -9.79 3.94
C ASP A 83 -12.32 -9.52 3.43
N LYS A 84 -12.98 -10.57 2.93
CA LYS A 84 -14.44 -10.59 3.02
C LYS A 84 -14.79 -10.50 4.51
N PRO A 85 -15.53 -9.49 4.98
CA PRO A 85 -16.14 -9.58 6.30
C PRO A 85 -16.99 -10.84 6.31
N LYS A 86 -16.75 -11.74 7.28
CA LYS A 86 -17.68 -12.83 7.56
C LYS A 86 -19.00 -12.16 7.97
N GLN A 87 -19.99 -12.20 7.07
CA GLN A 87 -21.36 -11.92 7.45
C GLN A 87 -21.86 -13.12 8.25
N ASP A 88 -21.60 -13.08 9.56
CA ASP A 88 -22.25 -13.93 10.55
C ASP A 88 -23.60 -13.29 10.91
N PHE A 89 -24.70 -13.63 10.25
CA PHE A 89 -26.09 -13.37 10.71
C PHE A 89 -27.05 -14.20 9.84
N ASN A 90 -28.02 -15.00 10.30
CA ASN A 90 -28.46 -15.38 11.63
C ASN A 90 -29.32 -16.65 11.45
N VAL A 91 -29.08 -17.70 12.25
CA VAL A 91 -29.98 -18.85 12.32
C VAL A 91 -31.27 -18.39 13.00
N SER A 92 -32.40 -18.47 12.31
CA SER A 92 -33.69 -18.56 12.99
C SER A 92 -34.46 -19.78 12.51
N LYS A 93 -34.42 -20.82 13.36
CA LYS A 93 -35.48 -21.82 13.48
C LYS A 93 -36.84 -21.12 13.53
N LYS A 94 -37.88 -21.74 12.94
CA LYS A 94 -39.13 -22.20 13.62
C LYS A 94 -40.43 -21.89 12.84
N GLY A 95 -41.12 -22.98 12.46
CA GLY A 95 -42.57 -23.03 12.18
C GLY A 95 -42.98 -22.72 10.74
N LYS A 96 -44.04 -23.28 10.14
CA LYS A 96 -45.11 -24.13 10.67
C LYS A 96 -45.88 -24.72 9.47
N LYS A 97 -46.35 -25.97 9.65
CA LYS A 97 -47.34 -26.75 8.89
C LYS A 97 -48.41 -25.97 8.09
N ARG A 98 -48.74 -26.57 6.93
CA ARG A 98 -50.07 -26.74 6.28
C ARG A 98 -50.74 -25.47 5.73
N PHE A 99 -51.15 -25.52 4.46
CA PHE A 99 -52.53 -25.76 4.05
C PHE A 99 -52.53 -26.58 2.76
#